data_AF-A0A1Z9MAF1-F1
#
_entry.id   AF-A0A1Z9MAF1-F1
#
_cell.length_a   1.000
_cell.length_b   1.000
_cell.length_c   1.000
_cell.angle_alpha   90.00
_cell.angle_beta   90.00
_cell.angle_gamma   90.00
#
_symmetry.space_group_name_H-M   'P 1'
#
loop_
_entity.id
_entity.type
_entity.pdbx_description
1 polymer ?
#
loop_
_entity_poly.entity_id
_entity_poly.type
_entity_poly.pdbx_seq_one_letter_code
_entity_poly.pdbx_strand_id
1 'polypeptide(L)' 'FVSCTALPVLSMIDDLEKKLEKTVLSSNQVLIWDTLQSIGKKENINGFGKLFKNK' A
#
# COMPACT_ATOMS: atom_id res chain seq x y z
N PHE A 1 7.56 7.10 5.02
CA PHE A 1 8.23 5.97 4.36
C PHE A 1 8.63 4.97 5.43
N VAL A 2 8.13 3.74 5.37
CA VAL A 2 8.48 2.66 6.32
C VAL A 2 9.22 1.55 5.57
N SER A 3 10.47 1.29 5.94
CA SER A 3 11.40 0.38 5.23
C SER A 3 11.73 -0.91 6.00
N CYS A 4 11.21 -1.10 7.21
CA CYS A 4 11.56 -2.25 8.05
C CYS A 4 10.71 -3.47 7.69
N THR A 5 11.37 -4.59 7.35
CA THR A 5 10.74 -5.86 6.92
C THR A 5 10.16 -6.69 8.07
N ALA A 6 10.46 -6.34 9.32
CA ALA A 6 10.04 -7.12 10.50
C ALA A 6 8.61 -6.78 10.99
N LEU A 7 8.07 -5.63 10.58
CA LEU A 7 6.71 -5.23 10.94
C LEU A 7 5.75 -5.60 9.80
N PRO A 8 4.57 -6.18 10.08
CA PRO A 8 3.55 -6.48 9.07
C PRO A 8 2.81 -5.20 8.62
N VAL A 9 3.57 -4.18 8.21
CA VAL A 9 3.10 -2.83 7.92
C VAL A 9 1.99 -2.84 6.89
N LEU A 10 2.10 -3.72 5.88
CA LEU A 10 1.12 -3.84 4.79
C LEU A 10 -0.31 -4.01 5.30
N SER A 11 -0.52 -4.82 6.34
CA SER A 11 -1.83 -5.06 6.96
C SER A 11 -2.34 -3.89 7.80
N MET A 12 -1.46 -2.98 8.21
CA MET A 12 -1.76 -1.84 9.08
C MET A 12 -1.88 -0.52 8.31
N ILE A 13 -1.55 -0.49 7.01
CA ILE A 13 -1.51 0.76 6.22
C ILE A 13 -2.86 1.46 6.23
N ASP A 14 -3.96 0.75 5.99
CA ASP A 14 -5.29 1.36 5.96
C ASP A 14 -5.64 2.04 7.30
N ASP A 15 -5.28 1.43 8.43
CA ASP A 15 -5.55 2.00 9.75
C ASP A 15 -4.62 3.16 10.08
N LEU A 16 -3.36 3.09 9.64
CA LEU A 16 -2.42 4.21 9.73
C LEU A 16 -2.90 5.40 8.90
N GLU A 17 -3.38 5.19 7.68
CA GLU A 17 -3.89 6.26 6.84
C GLU A 17 -5.16 6.90 7.42
N LYS A 18 -6.06 6.12 8.01
CA LYS A 18 -7.24 6.64 8.72
C LYS A 18 -6.83 7.48 9.93
N LYS A 19 -5.87 7.00 10.73
CA LYS A 19 -5.42 7.68 11.95
C LYS A 19 -4.64 8.95 11.68
N LEU A 20 -3.82 8.96 10.64
CA LEU A 20 -2.93 10.07 10.29
C LEU A 20 -3.57 11.05 9.30
N GLU A 21 -4.71 10.69 8.71
CA GLU A 21 -5.39 11.41 7.63
C GLU A 21 -4.46 11.72 6.43
N LYS A 22 -3.41 10.92 6.27
CA LYS A 22 -2.35 11.08 5.27
C LYS A 22 -2.09 9.77 4.57
N THR A 23 -1.63 9.84 3.33
CA THR A 23 -1.19 8.66 2.59
C THR A 23 0.08 8.08 3.22
N VAL A 24 0.11 6.77 3.42
CA VAL A 24 1.24 6.04 4.01
C VAL A 24 1.77 5.07 2.97
N LEU A 25 3.08 5.16 2.71
CA LEU A 25 3.79 4.31 1.77
C LEU A 25 4.87 3.48 2.48
N SER A 26 4.92 2.19 2.11
CA SER A 26 6.00 1.28 2.48
C SER A 26 6.68 0.70 1.23
N SER A 27 7.94 0.29 1.35
CA SER A 27 8.70 -0.29 0.23
C SER A 27 8.01 -1.52 -0.36
N ASN A 28 7.54 -2.43 0.49
CA ASN A 28 6.86 -3.65 0.05
C ASN A 28 5.54 -3.33 -0.68
N GLN A 29 4.75 -2.39 -0.15
CA GLN A 29 3.49 -1.97 -0.77
C GLN A 29 3.73 -1.37 -2.17
N VAL A 30 4.73 -0.50 -2.30
CA VAL A 30 5.08 0.12 -3.58
C VAL A 30 5.61 -0.90 -4.59
N LEU A 31 6.47 -1.83 -4.15
CA LEU A 31 6.99 -2.90 -5.01
C LEU A 31 5.87 -3.81 -5.55
N ILE A 32 4.92 -4.20 -4.68
CA ILE A 32 3.77 -5.00 -5.09
C ILE A 32 2.91 -4.22 -6.08
N TRP A 33 2.61 -2.95 -5.80
CA TRP A 33 1.85 -2.08 -6.70
C TRP A 33 2.53 -1.98 -8.07
N ASP A 34 3.82 -1.68 -8.12
CA ASP A 34 4.58 -1.55 -9.36
C ASP A 34 4.59 -2.86 -10.17
N THR A 35 4.76 -3.99 -9.49
CA THR A 35 4.69 -5.33 -10.10
C THR A 35 3.32 -5.57 -10.74
N LEU A 36 2.22 -5.28 -10.02
CA LEU A 36 0.86 -5.43 -10.54
C LEU A 36 0.60 -4.52 -11.75
N GLN A 37 1.07 -3.27 -11.70
CA GLN A 37 0.97 -2.34 -12.80
C GLN A 37 1.73 -2.82 -14.03
N SER A 38 2.92 -3.40 -13.84
CA SER A 38 3.77 -3.92 -14.92
C SER A 38 3.14 -5.09 -15.69
N ILE A 39 2.32 -5.90 -15.01
CA ILE A 39 1.59 -7.03 -15.62
C ILE A 39 0.17 -6.65 -16.06
N GLY A 40 -0.19 -5.36 -16.04
CA GLY A 40 -1.50 -4.86 -16.46
C GLY A 40 -2.64 -5.14 -15.48
N LYS A 41 -2.34 -5.55 -14.23
CA LYS A 41 -3.34 -5.80 -13.19
C LYS A 41 -3.63 -4.52 -12.41
N LYS A 42 -4.68 -3.82 -12.85
CA LYS A 42 -5.10 -2.49 -12.34
C LYS A 42 -6.39 -2.55 -11.51
N GLU A 43 -6.71 -3.70 -10.95
CA GLU A 43 -7.90 -3.88 -10.12
C GLU A 43 -7.72 -3.15 -8.78
N ASN A 44 -8.81 -2.58 -8.24
CA ASN A 44 -8.80 -1.96 -6.93
C ASN A 44 -8.63 -3.00 -5.84
N ILE A 45 -7.61 -2.84 -4.99
CA ILE A 45 -7.39 -3.71 -3.84
C ILE A 45 -7.69 -2.94 -2.56
N ASN A 46 -8.69 -3.42 -1.83
CA ASN A 46 -9.10 -2.85 -0.55
C ASN A 46 -8.26 -3.43 0.61
N GLY A 47 -8.11 -2.69 1.71
CA GLY A 47 -7.41 -3.16 2.91
C GLY A 47 -5.93 -2.80 2.98
N PHE A 48 -5.33 -2.25 1.91
CA PHE A 48 -3.87 -2.06 1.81
C PHE A 48 -3.44 -0.61 1.52
N GLY A 49 -4.24 0.37 1.91
CA GLY A 49 -3.98 1.79 1.71
C GLY A 49 -4.53 2.34 0.40
N LYS A 50 -4.48 3.66 0.29
CA LYS A 50 -4.93 4.41 -0.90
C LYS A 50 -4.12 4.11 -2.17
N LEU A 51 -2.88 3.61 -2.06
CA LEU A 51 -2.03 3.31 -3.23
C LEU A 51 -2.68 2.29 -4.19
N PHE A 52 -3.36 1.28 -3.66
CA PHE A 52 -4.02 0.25 -4.47
C PHE A 52 -5.45 0.60 -4.91
N LYS A 53 -5.92 1.81 -4.59
CA LYS A 53 -7.20 2.33 -5.07
C LYS A 53 -6.90 3.15 -6.32
N ASN A 54 -7.04 2.55 -7.50
CA ASN A 54 -7.01 3.28 -8.76
C ASN A 54 -8.15 4.30 -8.78
N LYS A 55 -7.83 5.51 -9.26
CA LYS A 55 -8.80 6.49 -9.71
C LYS A 55 -9.10 6.27 -11.19
#